data_AF-A0A963LDK8-F1
#
_entry.id   AF-A0A963LDK8-F1
#
_cell.length_a   1.000
_cell.length_b   1.000
_cell.length_c   1.000
_cell.angle_alpha   90.00
_cell.angle_beta   90.00
_cell.angle_gamma   90.00
#
_symmetry.space_group_name_H-M   'P 1'
#
loop_
_entity.id
_entity.type
_entity.pdbx_description
1 polymer ?
#
loop_
_entity_poly.entity_id
_entity_poly.type
_entity_poly.pdbx_seq_one_letter_code
_entity_poly.pdbx_strand_id
1 'polypeptide(L)'
;MKVLDLPEKAMLCSGHAACPGCVEALSVRHVLATIGTDAMAVIPPSCMAIIAGAQPYSSLKIPVYQPTLESSAAAASGLRRALDAQGRHDTHVIVLAGDGGTYDIGF
;
A
#
# COMPACT_ATOMS: atom_id res chain seq x y z
N MET A 1 -15.86 15.05 18.85
CA MET A 1 -15.05 14.38 17.80
C MET A 1 -13.66 14.17 18.37
N LYS A 2 -13.21 12.92 18.52
CA LYS A 2 -11.88 12.60 19.10
C LYS A 2 -10.86 12.63 17.95
N VAL A 3 -9.82 13.45 18.07
CA VAL A 3 -8.74 13.50 17.08
C VAL A 3 -7.90 12.23 17.22
N LEU A 4 -7.59 11.57 16.10
CA LEU A 4 -6.70 10.42 16.11
C LEU A 4 -5.27 10.89 16.40
N ASP A 5 -4.65 10.32 17.42
CA ASP A 5 -3.24 10.53 17.72
C ASP A 5 -2.41 9.63 16.82
N LEU A 6 -1.89 10.19 15.72
CA LEU A 6 -1.16 9.44 14.71
C LEU A 6 0.32 9.82 14.74
N PRO A 7 1.23 8.84 14.54
CA PRO A 7 2.65 9.13 14.45
C PRO A 7 2.94 10.17 13.35
N GLU A 8 3.73 11.19 13.66
CA GLU A 8 4.11 12.24 12.70
C GLU A 8 5.06 11.75 11.58
N LYS A 9 5.37 10.45 11.54
CA LYS A 9 6.25 9.88 10.53
C LYS A 9 5.55 9.86 9.17
N ALA A 10 5.95 10.76 8.28
CA ALA A 10 5.47 10.76 6.90
C ALA A 10 5.90 9.47 6.18
N MET A 11 4.95 8.55 5.97
CA MET A 11 5.12 7.28 5.26
C MET A 11 4.73 7.35 3.79
N LEU A 12 3.85 8.30 3.44
CA LEU A 12 3.58 8.76 2.08
C LEU A 12 4.27 10.11 1.90
N CYS A 13 5.23 10.17 0.98
CA CYS A 13 6.05 11.34 0.70
C CYS A 13 5.29 12.38 -0.14
N SER A 14 5.62 13.66 0.08
CA SER A 14 5.16 14.73 -0.81
C SER A 14 5.74 14.58 -2.22
N GLY A 15 5.06 15.15 -3.22
CA GLY A 15 5.46 15.06 -4.63
C GLY A 15 4.84 13.90 -5.42
N HIS A 16 3.76 13.30 -4.91
CA HIS A 16 2.98 12.26 -5.61
C HIS A 16 1.90 12.86 -6.53
N ALA A 17 1.41 12.07 -7.48
CA ALA A 17 0.44 12.49 -8.50
C ALA A 17 -1.04 12.50 -8.06
N ALA A 18 -1.34 12.38 -6.76
CA ALA A 18 -2.72 12.40 -6.26
C ALA A 18 -3.40 13.77 -6.51
N CYS A 19 -4.72 13.73 -6.79
CA CYS A 19 -5.53 14.94 -6.92
C CYS A 19 -5.54 15.76 -5.60
N PRO A 20 -5.73 17.09 -5.66
CA PRO A 20 -5.97 17.90 -4.47
C PRO A 20 -7.18 17.38 -3.69
N GLY A 21 -6.97 17.04 -2.41
CA GLY A 21 -8.02 16.46 -1.56
C GLY A 21 -8.34 14.98 -1.81
N CYS A 22 -7.47 14.24 -2.50
CA CYS A 22 -7.64 12.80 -2.74
C CYS A 22 -7.78 12.02 -1.42
N VAL A 23 -8.93 11.38 -1.23
CA VAL A 23 -9.24 10.59 -0.03
C VAL A 23 -8.42 9.30 0.05
N GLU A 24 -8.10 8.68 -1.09
CA GLU A 24 -7.23 7.50 -1.14
C GLU A 24 -5.83 7.82 -0.59
N ALA A 25 -5.18 8.88 -1.09
CA ALA A 25 -3.87 9.31 -0.61
C ALA A 25 -3.88 9.66 0.88
N LEU A 26 -4.93 10.36 1.35
CA LEU A 26 -5.10 10.68 2.77
C LEU A 26 -5.26 9.42 3.62
N SER A 27 -6.07 8.45 3.16
CA SER A 27 -6.30 7.19 3.86
C SER A 27 -5.02 6.38 3.96
N VAL A 28 -4.27 6.24 2.86
CA VAL A 28 -2.98 5.54 2.83
C VAL A 28 -1.96 6.20 3.73
N ARG A 29 -1.90 7.55 3.78
CA ARG A 29 -1.04 8.28 4.72
C ARG A 29 -1.30 7.85 6.17
N HIS A 30 -2.57 7.76 6.58
CA HIS A 30 -2.94 7.41 7.95
C HIS A 30 -2.76 5.92 8.25
N VAL A 31 -3.13 5.04 7.31
CA VAL A 31 -2.94 3.59 7.43
C VAL A 31 -1.45 3.27 7.59
N LEU A 32 -0.59 3.81 6.73
CA LEU A 32 0.85 3.55 6.80
C LEU A 32 1.51 4.20 8.01
N ALA A 33 1.05 5.38 8.46
CA ALA A 33 1.53 5.97 9.71
C ALA A 33 1.27 5.06 10.91
N THR A 34 0.16 4.30 10.89
CA THR A 34 -0.20 3.35 11.95
C THR A 34 0.57 2.04 11.85
N ILE A 35 0.71 1.49 10.64
CA ILE A 35 1.41 0.21 10.39
C ILE A 35 2.93 0.36 10.61
N GLY A 36 3.50 1.49 10.23
CA GLY A 36 4.93 1.73 10.33
C GLY A 36 5.73 1.10 9.19
N THR A 37 7.05 0.97 9.41
CA THR A 37 8.01 0.61 8.34
C THR A 37 8.23 -0.88 8.14
N ASP A 38 7.82 -1.73 9.08
CA ASP A 38 7.91 -3.18 8.91
C ASP A 38 6.71 -3.72 8.12
N ALA A 39 6.59 -3.27 6.88
CA ALA A 39 5.50 -3.60 5.99
C ALA A 39 5.93 -3.61 4.52
N MET A 40 5.14 -4.27 3.69
CA MET A 40 5.25 -4.28 2.23
C MET A 40 3.87 -4.08 1.62
N ALA A 41 3.77 -3.28 0.56
CA ALA A 41 2.53 -3.00 -0.13
C ALA A 41 2.44 -3.74 -1.47
N VAL A 42 1.29 -4.34 -1.74
CA VAL A 42 0.89 -4.85 -3.05
C VAL A 42 -0.14 -3.88 -3.64
N ILE A 43 0.16 -3.31 -4.80
CA ILE A 43 -0.64 -2.24 -5.41
C ILE A 43 -0.96 -2.63 -6.86
N PRO A 44 -2.16 -3.18 -7.14
CA PRO A 44 -2.55 -3.48 -8.51
C PRO A 44 -2.79 -2.19 -9.33
N PRO A 45 -2.87 -2.27 -10.68
CA PRO A 45 -3.19 -1.14 -11.56
C PRO A 45 -4.40 -0.34 -11.08
N SER A 46 -4.17 0.90 -10.66
CA SER A 46 -5.17 1.74 -10.00
C SER A 46 -4.66 3.19 -9.88
N CYS A 47 -5.49 4.10 -9.36
CA CYS A 47 -5.04 5.43 -8.93
C CYS A 47 -3.85 5.31 -7.96
N MET A 48 -3.93 4.40 -6.98
CA MET A 48 -2.83 4.16 -6.04
C MET A 48 -1.53 3.75 -6.73
N ALA A 49 -1.57 2.98 -7.82
CA ALA A 49 -0.35 2.60 -8.54
C ALA A 49 0.39 3.83 -9.12
N ILE A 50 -0.36 4.82 -9.61
CA ILE A 50 0.20 6.08 -10.12
C ILE A 50 0.67 6.98 -8.98
N ILE A 51 -0.09 7.05 -7.89
CA ILE A 51 0.28 7.82 -6.68
C ILE A 51 1.55 7.24 -6.05
N ALA A 52 1.69 5.91 -6.03
CA ALA A 52 2.85 5.20 -5.49
C ALA A 52 4.15 5.49 -6.24
N GLY A 53 4.08 5.97 -7.48
CA GLY A 53 5.22 6.35 -8.31
C GLY A 53 5.55 5.32 -9.38
N ALA A 54 6.12 5.80 -10.49
CA ALA A 54 6.63 4.96 -11.57
C ALA A 54 8.01 4.41 -11.21
N GLN A 55 8.28 3.15 -11.58
CA GLN A 55 9.60 2.54 -11.45
C GLN A 55 10.70 3.44 -12.07
N PRO A 56 11.83 3.72 -11.39
CA PRO A 56 12.29 3.16 -10.10
C PRO A 56 11.93 3.98 -8.84
N TYR A 57 11.04 4.97 -8.96
CA TYR A 57 10.69 5.86 -7.86
C TYR A 57 9.51 5.32 -7.05
N SER A 58 9.49 5.60 -5.75
CA SER A 58 8.32 5.39 -4.91
C SER A 58 8.04 6.56 -3.98
N SER A 59 6.75 6.91 -3.85
CA SER A 59 6.27 7.85 -2.86
C SER A 59 6.00 7.19 -1.49
N LEU A 60 6.04 5.86 -1.39
CA LEU A 60 5.90 5.14 -0.13
C LEU A 60 7.27 4.83 0.47
N LYS A 61 7.38 4.88 1.79
CA LYS A 61 8.59 4.50 2.54
C LYS A 61 8.71 3.00 2.85
N ILE A 62 7.90 2.19 2.20
CA ILE A 62 7.90 0.73 2.30
C ILE A 62 8.07 0.13 0.91
N PRO A 63 8.60 -1.10 0.79
CA PRO A 63 8.64 -1.79 -0.50
C PRO A 63 7.25 -1.90 -1.12
N VAL A 64 7.17 -1.63 -2.43
CA VAL A 64 5.94 -1.73 -3.22
C VAL A 64 6.14 -2.77 -4.31
N TYR A 65 5.18 -3.68 -4.43
CA TYR A 65 5.06 -4.62 -5.53
C TYR A 65 3.80 -4.30 -6.34
N GLN A 66 3.94 -4.08 -7.64
CA GLN A 66 2.82 -3.82 -8.55
C GLN A 66 2.55 -5.06 -9.42
N PRO A 67 1.56 -5.90 -9.06
CA PRO A 67 1.16 -7.07 -9.85
C PRO A 67 0.21 -6.67 -11.00
N THR A 68 -0.40 -7.66 -11.66
CA THR A 68 -1.58 -7.43 -12.52
C THR A 68 -2.84 -7.16 -11.68
N LEU A 69 -3.90 -6.63 -12.28
CA LEU A 69 -5.08 -6.15 -11.56
C LEU A 69 -5.83 -7.29 -10.85
N GLU A 70 -5.92 -8.43 -11.50
CA GLU A 70 -6.59 -9.65 -11.05
C GLU A 70 -5.80 -10.45 -9.99
N SER A 71 -4.52 -10.15 -9.77
CA SER A 71 -3.61 -11.02 -8.99
C SER A 71 -3.16 -10.44 -7.65
N SER A 72 -3.78 -9.36 -7.18
CA SER A 72 -3.39 -8.65 -5.95
C SER A 72 -3.36 -9.55 -4.70
N ALA A 73 -4.42 -10.32 -4.44
CA ALA A 73 -4.53 -11.22 -3.29
C ALA A 73 -3.58 -12.44 -3.41
N ALA A 74 -3.44 -12.99 -4.61
CA ALA A 74 -2.51 -14.09 -4.88
C ALA A 74 -1.04 -13.65 -4.66
N ALA A 75 -0.67 -12.47 -5.15
CA ALA A 75 0.63 -11.86 -4.94
C ALA A 75 0.92 -11.63 -3.45
N ALA A 76 -0.02 -11.03 -2.72
CA ALA A 76 0.11 -10.80 -1.28
C ALA A 76 0.27 -12.11 -0.49
N SER A 77 -0.49 -13.15 -0.86
CA SER A 77 -0.37 -14.47 -0.25
C SER A 77 1.00 -15.10 -0.49
N GLY A 78 1.55 -14.94 -1.71
CA GLY A 78 2.91 -15.38 -2.04
C GLY A 78 3.97 -14.66 -1.20
N LEU A 79 3.86 -13.33 -1.06
CA LEU A 79 4.77 -12.52 -0.23
C LEU A 79 4.71 -12.91 1.25
N ARG A 80 3.51 -13.10 1.82
CA ARG A 80 3.32 -13.56 3.20
C ARG A 80 4.00 -14.91 3.42
N ARG A 81 3.77 -15.88 2.53
CA ARG A 81 4.42 -17.20 2.59
C ARG A 81 5.93 -17.11 2.49
N ALA A 82 6.47 -16.24 1.64
CA ALA A 82 7.91 -16.04 1.52
C ALA A 82 8.52 -15.44 2.80
N LEU A 83 7.85 -14.47 3.42
CA LEU A 83 8.27 -13.89 4.70
C LEU A 83 8.21 -14.91 5.84
N ASP A 84 7.17 -15.75 5.88
CA ASP A 84 7.06 -16.84 6.85
C ASP A 84 8.21 -17.85 6.73
N ALA A 85 8.58 -18.22 5.50
CA ALA A 85 9.72 -19.09 5.25
C ALA A 85 11.07 -18.47 5.67
N GLN A 86 11.13 -17.14 5.76
CA GLN A 86 12.29 -16.39 6.26
C GLN A 86 12.24 -16.13 7.78
N GLY A 87 11.22 -16.64 8.49
CA GLY A 87 11.02 -16.38 9.92
C GLY A 87 10.57 -14.96 10.26
N ARG A 88 10.10 -14.18 9.27
CA ARG A 88 9.66 -12.79 9.44
C ARG A 88 8.14 -12.71 9.63
N HIS A 89 7.65 -13.20 10.76
CA HIS A 89 6.20 -13.31 11.00
C HIS A 89 5.51 -11.97 11.27
N ASP A 90 6.24 -10.98 11.78
CA ASP A 90 5.67 -9.68 12.20
C ASP A 90 5.56 -8.66 11.05
N THR A 91 6.29 -8.85 9.95
CA THR A 91 6.24 -7.94 8.80
C THR A 91 4.84 -7.95 8.16
N HIS A 92 4.20 -6.79 8.05
CA HIS A 92 2.87 -6.69 7.45
C HIS A 92 2.91 -6.78 5.92
N VAL A 93 1.99 -7.54 5.33
CA VAL A 93 1.72 -7.52 3.88
C VAL A 93 0.35 -6.90 3.69
N ILE A 94 0.29 -5.77 3.00
CA ILE A 94 -0.96 -5.04 2.76
C ILE A 94 -1.25 -4.93 1.27
N VAL A 95 -2.51 -5.11 0.90
CA VAL A 95 -3.00 -4.82 -0.45
C VAL A 95 -3.68 -3.45 -0.41
N LEU A 96 -3.21 -2.51 -1.24
CA LEU A 96 -3.86 -1.22 -1.46
C LEU A 96 -4.54 -1.27 -2.82
N ALA A 97 -5.78 -1.76 -2.84
CA ALA A 97 -6.58 -1.91 -4.05
C ALA A 97 -7.80 -0.99 -4.02
N GLY A 98 -8.17 -0.48 -5.20
CA GLY A 98 -9.46 0.17 -5.39
C GLY A 98 -10.61 -0.84 -5.40
N ASP A 99 -11.82 -0.34 -5.64
CA ASP A 99 -13.04 -1.12 -5.80
C ASP A 99 -12.94 -2.17 -6.91
N GLY A 100 -12.45 -1.80 -8.09
CA GLY A 100 -12.28 -2.75 -9.21
C GLY A 100 -11.32 -3.90 -8.91
N GLY A 101 -10.25 -3.61 -8.16
CA GLY A 101 -9.27 -4.62 -7.73
C GLY A 101 -9.69 -5.45 -6.51
N THR A 102 -10.86 -5.17 -5.92
CA THR A 102 -11.35 -5.84 -4.70
C THR A 102 -12.70 -6.54 -4.89
N TYR A 103 -13.60 -5.94 -5.70
CA TYR A 103 -15.00 -6.38 -5.84
C TYR A 103 -15.40 -6.70 -7.29
N ASP A 104 -14.50 -6.54 -8.26
CA ASP A 104 -14.73 -6.88 -9.66
C ASP A 104 -13.71 -7.93 -10.12
N ILE A 105 -12.72 -7.55 -10.94
CA ILE A 105 -11.75 -8.49 -11.53
C ILE A 105 -10.79 -9.12 -10.49
N GLY A 106 -10.62 -8.49 -9.33
CA GLY A 106 -9.71 -8.95 -8.28
C GLY A 106 -10.33 -9.81 -7.17
N PHE A 107 -11.59 -10.24 -7.31
CA PHE A 107 -12.30 -11.07 -6.33
C PHE A 107 -11.74 -12.51 -6.23
#